data_AF-A0A7K3W5M3-F1
#
_entry.id   AF-A0A7K3W5M3-F1
#
_cell.length_a   1.000
_cell.length_b   1.000
_cell.length_c   1.000
_cell.angle_alpha   90.00
_cell.angle_beta   90.00
_cell.angle_gamma   90.00
#
_symmetry.space_group_name_H-M   'P 1'
#
loop_
_entity.id
_entity.type
_entity.pdbx_description
1 polymer ?
#
loop_
_entity_poly.entity_id
_entity_poly.type
_entity_poly.pdbx_seq_one_letter_code
_entity_poly.pdbx_strand_id
1 'polypeptide(L)'
;MADTTEAPDRTEDGQPSLKRVMGPGLLLLFIIGDILGTGIYALTGQVAAQVGGVVWLPFLVAFLVALVTAFSYLELVTKYPQAAGAALYTHKAFGVHFITFLVAFAVMSSGITSASTAARAFSANAADVFGLDITDGIGITLIGLGFMSLVALINHRGVGESVKANVLLTCVELTGLLIVIGVGVWALGIGEGDFSRVTEFDTGDRSVVGGVIAATGLAFFAMVGFEDSVNMAEECKQPRKIFPKVLLAGLLTTGLIYV
;
A
#
# COMPACT_ATOMS: atom_id res chain seq x y z
N MET A 1 35.67 -30.89 9.89
CA MET A 1 35.28 -29.69 9.14
C MET A 1 34.23 -29.01 9.99
N ALA A 2 34.65 -28.03 10.79
CA ALA A 2 33.79 -27.41 11.80
C ALA A 2 32.85 -26.42 11.11
N ASP A 3 31.55 -26.64 11.29
CA ASP A 3 30.47 -25.80 10.84
C ASP A 3 30.51 -24.50 11.65
N THR A 4 31.10 -23.44 11.09
CA THR A 4 31.06 -22.10 11.67
C THR A 4 29.68 -21.53 11.44
N THR A 5 28.76 -21.79 12.37
CA THR A 5 27.51 -21.05 12.49
C THR A 5 27.88 -19.60 12.79
N GLU A 6 27.89 -18.73 11.77
CA GLU A 6 28.07 -17.28 11.93
C GLU A 6 27.05 -16.79 12.96
N ALA A 7 27.54 -16.27 14.09
CA ALA A 7 26.69 -15.63 15.08
C ALA A 7 25.98 -14.44 14.42
N PRO A 8 24.65 -14.27 14.62
CA PRO A 8 23.94 -13.15 14.03
C PRO A 8 24.56 -11.84 14.52
N ASP A 9 24.88 -10.95 13.58
CA ASP A 9 25.46 -9.63 13.84
C ASP A 9 24.53 -8.91 14.84
N ARG A 10 25.05 -8.51 16.01
CA ARG A 10 24.25 -7.94 17.10
C ARG A 10 24.31 -6.42 17.01
N THR A 11 23.18 -5.76 17.18
CA THR A 11 23.11 -4.30 17.36
C THR A 11 23.86 -3.87 18.62
N GLU A 12 24.18 -2.58 18.78
CA GLU A 12 24.85 -2.04 19.98
C GLU A 12 24.08 -2.36 21.28
N ASP A 13 22.76 -2.61 21.19
CA ASP A 13 21.88 -3.02 22.30
C ASP A 13 21.73 -4.56 22.46
N GLY A 14 22.53 -5.35 21.75
CA GLY A 14 22.56 -6.82 21.88
C GLY A 14 21.40 -7.56 21.19
N GLN A 15 20.53 -6.86 20.44
CA GLN A 15 19.45 -7.48 19.67
C GLN A 15 19.97 -8.05 18.33
N PRO A 16 19.43 -9.19 17.86
CA PRO A 16 19.79 -9.74 16.55
C PRO A 16 19.46 -8.73 15.44
N SER A 17 20.44 -8.39 14.60
CA SER A 17 20.23 -7.47 13.48
C SER A 17 19.51 -8.16 12.32
N LEU A 18 18.61 -7.41 11.67
CA LEU A 18 17.90 -7.89 10.48
C LEU A 18 18.83 -7.91 9.26
N LYS A 19 18.65 -8.93 8.41
CA LYS A 19 19.44 -9.06 7.18
C LYS A 19 19.00 -8.00 6.17
N ARG A 20 19.92 -7.13 5.75
CA ARG A 20 19.64 -6.04 4.79
C ARG A 20 19.47 -6.54 3.36
N VAL A 21 18.30 -7.07 3.05
CA VAL A 21 17.97 -7.66 1.75
C VAL A 21 17.41 -6.64 0.76
N MET A 22 16.87 -5.52 1.23
CA MET A 22 16.08 -4.60 0.40
C MET A 22 16.96 -3.52 -0.26
N GLY A 23 17.16 -3.64 -1.58
CA GLY A 23 17.82 -2.63 -2.40
C GLY A 23 16.86 -1.53 -2.89
N PRO A 24 17.36 -0.48 -3.57
CA PRO A 24 16.55 0.66 -4.02
C PRO A 24 15.42 0.27 -4.98
N GLY A 25 15.69 -0.62 -5.95
CA GLY A 25 14.66 -1.07 -6.90
C GLY A 25 13.59 -1.96 -6.27
N LEU A 26 14.00 -2.86 -5.36
CA LEU A 26 13.06 -3.71 -4.62
C LEU A 26 12.17 -2.87 -3.70
N LEU A 27 12.75 -1.88 -3.01
CA LEU A 27 11.98 -0.94 -2.19
C LEU A 27 11.02 -0.11 -3.05
N LEU A 28 11.44 0.34 -4.24
CA LEU A 28 10.57 1.12 -5.13
C LEU A 28 9.36 0.30 -5.57
N LEU A 29 9.59 -0.92 -6.07
CA LEU A 29 8.52 -1.81 -6.49
C LEU A 29 7.63 -2.19 -5.31
N PHE A 30 8.22 -2.44 -4.14
CA PHE A 30 7.45 -2.68 -2.92
C PHE A 30 6.50 -1.51 -2.62
N ILE A 31 7.00 -0.27 -2.60
CA ILE A 31 6.18 0.92 -2.32
C ILE A 31 5.09 1.11 -3.39
N ILE A 32 5.41 0.90 -4.66
CA ILE A 32 4.44 1.04 -5.75
C ILE A 32 3.33 0.01 -5.60
N GLY A 33 3.66 -1.27 -5.42
CA GLY A 33 2.67 -2.34 -5.29
C GLY A 33 1.82 -2.18 -4.02
N ASP A 34 2.43 -1.72 -2.94
CA ASP A 34 1.71 -1.54 -1.67
C ASP A 34 0.70 -0.38 -1.71
N ILE A 35 1.01 0.70 -2.43
CA ILE A 35 0.08 1.84 -2.64
C ILE A 35 -0.98 1.53 -3.70
N LEU A 36 -0.64 0.87 -4.81
CA LEU A 36 -1.62 0.59 -5.88
C LEU A 36 -2.61 -0.49 -5.43
N GLY A 37 -2.07 -1.60 -4.92
CA GLY A 37 -2.74 -2.78 -4.41
C GLY A 37 -4.17 -3.03 -4.92
N THR A 38 -5.07 -3.33 -3.99
CA THR A 38 -6.49 -3.52 -4.31
C THR A 38 -7.24 -2.20 -4.51
N GLY A 39 -6.65 -1.08 -4.07
CA GLY A 39 -7.29 0.24 -4.07
C GLY A 39 -7.62 0.73 -5.47
N ILE A 40 -6.66 0.64 -6.40
CA ILE A 40 -6.85 1.16 -7.76
C ILE A 40 -7.93 0.40 -8.54
N TYR A 41 -8.11 -0.89 -8.27
CA TYR A 41 -9.12 -1.70 -8.94
C TYR A 41 -10.50 -1.63 -8.29
N ALA A 42 -10.57 -1.58 -6.97
CA ALA A 42 -11.83 -1.63 -6.24
C ALA A 42 -12.47 -0.26 -5.99
N LEU A 43 -11.64 0.78 -5.78
CA LEU A 43 -12.11 2.08 -5.28
C LEU A 43 -12.21 3.15 -6.36
N THR A 44 -11.41 3.08 -7.42
CA THR A 44 -11.43 4.09 -8.50
C THR A 44 -12.83 4.26 -9.10
N GLY A 45 -13.54 3.15 -9.36
CA GLY A 45 -14.92 3.20 -9.84
C GLY A 45 -15.91 3.75 -8.81
N GLN A 46 -15.70 3.48 -7.51
CA GLN A 46 -16.54 4.02 -6.43
C GLN A 46 -16.31 5.52 -6.24
N VAL A 47 -15.07 5.99 -6.37
CA VAL A 47 -14.72 7.41 -6.37
C VAL A 47 -15.37 8.10 -7.58
N ALA A 48 -15.31 7.49 -8.76
CA ALA A 48 -16.00 7.98 -9.97
C ALA A 48 -17.50 8.11 -9.79
N ALA A 49 -18.14 7.15 -9.13
CA ALA A 49 -19.56 7.21 -8.84
C ALA A 49 -19.97 8.37 -7.90
N GLN A 50 -19.01 9.00 -7.18
CA GLN A 50 -19.30 10.09 -6.24
C GLN A 50 -19.07 11.49 -6.83
N VAL A 51 -18.23 11.62 -7.87
CA VAL A 51 -17.84 12.93 -8.45
C VAL A 51 -17.96 13.02 -9.97
N GLY A 52 -18.41 11.95 -10.64
CA GLY A 52 -18.48 11.89 -12.10
C GLY A 52 -17.10 11.74 -12.70
N GLY A 53 -16.81 12.46 -13.79
CA GLY A 53 -15.52 12.33 -14.47
C GLY A 53 -14.40 13.19 -13.87
N VAL A 54 -14.67 13.98 -12.83
CA VAL A 54 -13.65 14.77 -12.10
C VAL A 54 -12.92 13.95 -11.03
N VAL A 55 -12.80 12.63 -11.23
CA VAL A 55 -12.14 11.66 -10.33
C VAL A 55 -10.71 12.04 -9.97
N TRP A 56 -10.00 12.64 -10.91
CA TRP A 56 -8.63 13.09 -10.74
C TRP A 56 -8.48 14.09 -9.59
N LEU A 57 -9.52 14.89 -9.30
CA LEU A 57 -9.46 15.91 -8.26
C LEU A 57 -9.43 15.31 -6.84
N PRO A 58 -10.34 14.40 -6.44
CA PRO A 58 -10.22 13.66 -5.18
C PRO A 58 -8.89 12.93 -5.00
N PHE A 59 -8.37 12.27 -6.04
CA PHE A 59 -7.07 11.59 -5.97
C PHE A 59 -5.92 12.58 -5.81
N LEU A 60 -5.96 13.72 -6.51
CA LEU A 60 -4.96 14.78 -6.35
C LEU A 60 -4.97 15.36 -4.93
N VAL A 61 -6.15 15.62 -4.37
CA VAL A 61 -6.26 16.13 -2.99
C VAL A 61 -5.76 15.08 -1.99
N ALA A 62 -6.14 13.82 -2.15
CA ALA A 62 -5.64 12.71 -1.33
C ALA A 62 -4.11 12.58 -1.43
N PHE A 63 -3.55 12.75 -2.63
CA PHE A 63 -2.10 12.74 -2.88
C PHE A 63 -1.38 13.84 -2.13
N LEU A 64 -1.88 15.07 -2.18
CA LEU A 64 -1.26 16.19 -1.47
C LEU A 64 -1.26 15.96 0.04
N VAL A 65 -2.34 15.40 0.60
CA VAL A 65 -2.40 15.05 2.03
C VAL A 65 -1.40 13.94 2.36
N ALA A 66 -1.34 12.88 1.54
CA ALA A 66 -0.39 11.78 1.71
C ALA A 66 1.07 12.26 1.64
N LEU A 67 1.37 13.20 0.74
CA LEU A 67 2.70 13.77 0.54
C LEU A 67 3.20 14.56 1.76
N VAL A 68 2.32 15.33 2.42
CA VAL A 68 2.66 16.03 3.68
C VAL A 68 3.00 15.02 4.78
N THR A 69 2.20 13.96 4.89
CA THR A 69 2.46 12.86 5.85
C THR A 69 3.77 12.15 5.54
N ALA A 70 4.02 11.83 4.26
CA ALA A 70 5.24 11.19 3.80
C ALA A 70 6.49 12.01 4.16
N PHE A 71 6.47 13.33 3.98
CA PHE A 71 7.60 14.18 4.40
C PHE A 71 7.90 14.07 5.90
N SER A 72 6.88 14.00 6.74
CA SER A 72 7.05 13.80 8.18
C SER A 72 7.71 12.46 8.49
N TYR A 73 7.27 11.38 7.82
CA TYR A 73 7.88 10.06 7.93
C TYR A 73 9.33 10.03 7.43
N LEU A 74 9.66 10.78 6.38
CA LEU A 74 11.02 10.85 5.84
C LEU A 74 12.02 11.46 6.82
N GLU A 75 11.63 12.53 7.50
CA GLU A 75 12.48 13.13 8.53
C GLU A 75 12.72 12.15 9.68
N LEU A 76 11.69 11.40 10.07
CA LEU A 76 11.75 10.44 11.17
C LEU A 76 12.55 9.19 10.82
N VAL A 77 12.35 8.60 9.63
CA VAL A 77 13.05 7.37 9.22
C VAL A 77 14.54 7.63 8.96
N THR A 78 14.92 8.84 8.52
CA THR A 78 16.34 9.20 8.33
C THR A 78 17.08 9.43 9.65
N LYS A 79 16.34 9.79 10.71
CA LYS A 79 16.85 9.96 12.07
C LYS A 79 16.81 8.67 12.90
N TYR A 80 15.73 7.90 12.79
CA TYR A 80 15.46 6.68 13.53
C TYR A 80 15.05 5.55 12.55
N PRO A 81 16.02 4.95 11.82
CA PRO A 81 15.77 3.91 10.82
C PRO A 81 15.55 2.55 11.49
N GLN A 82 14.47 2.44 12.27
CA GLN A 82 14.13 1.26 13.06
C GLN A 82 12.76 0.71 12.67
N ALA A 83 12.54 -0.60 12.79
CA ALA A 83 11.39 -1.34 12.25
C ALA A 83 10.08 -1.17 13.06
N ALA A 84 10.00 -0.13 13.89
CA ALA A 84 8.88 0.11 14.81
C ALA A 84 7.99 1.32 14.40
N GLY A 85 8.29 1.92 13.24
CA GLY A 85 7.43 2.90 12.56
C GLY A 85 6.89 4.02 13.46
N ALA A 86 5.59 4.32 13.30
CA ALA A 86 4.91 5.42 13.99
C ALA A 86 4.94 5.31 15.52
N ALA A 87 4.91 4.10 16.07
CA ALA A 87 4.92 3.88 17.52
C ALA A 87 6.25 4.34 18.14
N LEU A 88 7.37 3.99 17.50
CA LEU A 88 8.69 4.44 17.92
C LEU A 88 8.83 5.96 17.83
N TYR A 89 8.35 6.56 16.74
CA TYR A 89 8.43 8.01 16.55
C TYR A 89 7.65 8.77 17.62
N THR A 90 6.46 8.26 17.94
CA THR A 90 5.64 8.77 19.05
C THR A 90 6.35 8.63 20.39
N HIS A 91 7.00 7.50 20.65
CA HIS A 91 7.75 7.30 21.88
C HIS A 91 8.94 8.26 21.99
N LYS A 92 9.68 8.48 20.90
CA LYS A 92 10.80 9.42 20.85
C LYS A 92 10.36 10.88 21.00
N ALA A 93 9.15 11.22 20.55
CA ALA A 93 8.60 12.58 20.66
C ALA A 93 8.05 12.88 22.06
N PHE A 94 7.28 11.97 22.66
CA PHE A 94 6.53 12.25 23.90
C PHE A 94 7.11 11.58 25.15
N GLY A 95 7.85 10.48 25.02
CA GLY A 95 8.34 9.69 26.15
C GLY A 95 7.26 8.99 26.98
N VAL A 96 5.99 9.07 26.58
CA VAL A 96 4.85 8.49 27.31
C VAL A 96 4.53 7.11 26.75
N HIS A 97 4.70 6.07 27.57
CA HIS A 97 4.44 4.68 27.20
C HIS A 97 2.97 4.42 26.83
N PHE A 98 2.02 5.07 27.51
CA PHE A 98 0.59 4.92 27.19
C PHE A 98 0.24 5.40 25.77
N ILE A 99 0.78 6.56 25.36
CA ILE A 99 0.56 7.08 23.99
C ILE A 99 1.24 6.17 22.96
N THR A 100 2.44 5.68 23.29
CA THR A 100 3.16 4.71 22.45
C THR A 100 2.34 3.44 22.23
N PHE A 101 1.75 2.89 23.29
CA PHE A 101 0.87 1.73 23.23
C PHE A 101 -0.38 2.03 22.39
N LEU A 102 -1.02 3.18 22.58
CA LEU A 102 -2.21 3.56 21.81
C LEU A 102 -1.91 3.62 20.31
N VAL A 103 -0.80 4.25 19.91
CA VAL A 103 -0.38 4.32 18.50
C VAL A 103 -0.02 2.94 17.96
N ALA A 104 0.73 2.14 18.71
CA ALA A 104 1.06 0.77 18.31
C ALA A 104 -0.19 -0.09 18.10
N PHE A 105 -1.17 0.02 19.00
CA PHE A 105 -2.44 -0.68 18.92
C PHE A 105 -3.27 -0.23 17.71
N ALA A 106 -3.33 1.08 17.45
CA ALA A 106 -4.03 1.63 16.30
C ALA A 106 -3.43 1.16 14.97
N VAL A 107 -2.09 1.22 14.83
CA VAL A 107 -1.38 0.74 13.64
C VAL A 107 -1.58 -0.76 13.45
N MET A 108 -1.47 -1.56 14.52
CA MET A 108 -1.73 -3.01 14.46
C MET A 108 -3.17 -3.32 14.03
N SER A 109 -4.15 -2.60 14.58
CA SER A 109 -5.56 -2.76 14.21
C SER A 109 -5.82 -2.39 12.75
N SER A 110 -5.16 -1.33 12.26
CA SER A 110 -5.20 -0.92 10.86
C SER A 110 -4.65 -2.03 9.94
N GLY A 111 -3.46 -2.55 10.25
CA GLY A 111 -2.84 -3.64 9.49
C GLY A 111 -3.67 -4.92 9.45
N ILE A 112 -4.27 -5.32 10.58
CA ILE A 112 -5.18 -6.48 10.64
C ILE A 112 -6.43 -6.25 9.77
N THR A 113 -7.00 -5.06 9.83
CA THR A 113 -8.18 -4.69 9.03
C THR A 113 -7.84 -4.68 7.54
N SER A 114 -6.72 -4.10 7.16
CA SER A 114 -6.23 -4.05 5.77
C SER A 114 -5.99 -5.46 5.22
N ALA A 115 -5.22 -6.30 5.94
CA ALA A 115 -4.97 -7.68 5.54
C ALA A 115 -6.25 -8.51 5.42
N SER A 116 -7.22 -8.31 6.32
CA SER A 116 -8.52 -9.00 6.28
C SER A 116 -9.36 -8.56 5.08
N THR A 117 -9.40 -7.26 4.78
CA THR A 117 -10.10 -6.71 3.61
C THR A 117 -9.48 -7.24 2.31
N ALA A 118 -8.15 -7.22 2.20
CA ALA A 118 -7.45 -7.74 1.02
C ALA A 118 -7.67 -9.25 0.84
N ALA A 119 -7.59 -10.04 1.92
CA ALA A 119 -7.84 -11.48 1.86
C ALA A 119 -9.30 -11.79 1.46
N ARG A 120 -10.27 -11.01 1.95
CA ARG A 120 -11.68 -11.16 1.57
C ARG A 120 -11.89 -10.79 0.10
N ALA A 121 -11.30 -9.70 -0.37
CA ALA A 121 -11.36 -9.29 -1.77
C ALA A 121 -10.77 -10.37 -2.70
N PHE A 122 -9.61 -10.93 -2.35
CA PHE A 122 -9.02 -12.06 -3.07
C PHE A 122 -9.98 -13.26 -3.10
N SER A 123 -10.57 -13.61 -1.96
CA SER A 123 -11.43 -14.78 -1.84
C SER A 123 -12.71 -14.68 -2.66
N ALA A 124 -13.33 -13.51 -2.68
CA ALA A 124 -14.51 -13.24 -3.51
C ALA A 124 -14.16 -13.35 -5.00
N ASN A 125 -13.10 -12.68 -5.44
CA ASN A 125 -12.66 -12.74 -6.84
C ASN A 125 -12.24 -14.17 -7.25
N ALA A 126 -11.58 -14.91 -6.37
CA ALA A 126 -11.20 -16.29 -6.65
C ALA A 126 -12.43 -17.19 -6.80
N ALA A 127 -13.44 -17.06 -5.92
CA ALA A 127 -14.67 -17.83 -6.02
C ALA A 127 -15.37 -17.58 -7.37
N ASP A 128 -15.50 -16.31 -7.78
CA ASP A 128 -16.11 -15.93 -9.06
C ASP A 128 -15.33 -16.49 -10.26
N VAL A 129 -14.00 -16.33 -10.27
CA VAL A 129 -13.15 -16.81 -11.39
C VAL A 129 -13.19 -18.32 -11.54
N PHE A 130 -13.23 -19.06 -10.43
CA PHE A 130 -13.30 -20.53 -10.46
C PHE A 130 -14.74 -21.06 -10.58
N GLY A 131 -15.74 -20.18 -10.72
CA GLY A 131 -17.15 -20.57 -10.82
C GLY A 131 -17.64 -21.32 -9.58
N LEU A 132 -17.03 -21.06 -8.42
CA LEU A 132 -17.49 -21.58 -7.16
C LEU A 132 -18.71 -20.76 -6.77
N ASP A 133 -19.90 -21.37 -6.81
CA ASP A 133 -21.19 -20.74 -6.49
C ASP A 133 -21.33 -20.48 -4.97
N ILE A 134 -20.33 -19.82 -4.41
CA ILE A 134 -20.16 -19.49 -2.99
C ILE A 134 -20.45 -18.00 -2.88
N THR A 135 -21.74 -17.67 -2.88
CA THR A 135 -22.21 -16.28 -3.00
C THR A 135 -21.98 -15.48 -1.72
N ASP A 136 -21.97 -16.11 -0.53
CA ASP A 136 -21.63 -15.44 0.73
C ASP A 136 -21.41 -16.42 1.91
N GLY A 137 -20.65 -15.98 2.93
CA GLY A 137 -20.58 -16.64 4.24
C GLY A 137 -19.27 -17.37 4.56
N ILE A 138 -19.39 -18.57 5.14
CA ILE A 138 -18.25 -19.34 5.67
C ILE A 138 -17.27 -19.75 4.55
N GLY A 139 -17.76 -20.02 3.33
CA GLY A 139 -16.92 -20.46 2.22
C GLY A 139 -15.88 -19.42 1.79
N ILE A 140 -16.28 -18.17 1.58
CA ILE A 140 -15.37 -17.05 1.27
C ILE A 140 -14.37 -16.85 2.42
N THR A 141 -14.85 -16.97 3.66
CA THR A 141 -13.99 -16.84 4.85
C THR A 141 -12.93 -17.94 4.91
N LEU A 142 -13.27 -19.19 4.56
CA LEU A 142 -12.33 -20.32 4.53
C LEU A 142 -11.26 -20.16 3.45
N ILE A 143 -11.65 -19.69 2.25
CA ILE A 143 -10.69 -19.38 1.18
C ILE A 143 -9.71 -18.29 1.66
N GLY A 144 -10.23 -17.24 2.31
CA GLY A 144 -9.43 -16.15 2.84
C GLY A 144 -8.47 -16.59 3.94
N LEU A 145 -8.94 -17.42 4.87
CA LEU A 145 -8.09 -18.02 5.91
C LEU A 145 -7.01 -18.93 5.30
N GLY A 146 -7.34 -19.70 4.26
CA GLY A 146 -6.37 -20.52 3.52
C GLY A 146 -5.30 -19.65 2.85
N PHE A 147 -5.72 -18.58 2.18
CA PHE A 147 -4.81 -17.62 1.55
C PHE A 147 -3.91 -16.91 2.58
N MET A 148 -4.48 -16.41 3.67
CA MET A 148 -3.70 -15.79 4.76
C MET A 148 -2.70 -16.78 5.38
N SER A 149 -3.10 -18.04 5.56
CA SER A 149 -2.21 -19.08 6.07
C SER A 149 -1.03 -19.34 5.13
N LEU A 150 -1.28 -19.33 3.82
CA LEU A 150 -0.23 -19.47 2.80
C LEU A 150 0.74 -18.28 2.84
N VAL A 151 0.24 -17.05 2.90
CA VAL A 151 1.07 -15.83 3.02
C VAL A 151 1.87 -15.85 4.33
N ALA A 152 1.26 -16.28 5.44
CA ALA A 152 1.94 -16.43 6.72
C ALA A 152 3.09 -17.44 6.67
N LEU A 153 2.91 -18.57 5.96
CA LEU A 153 3.97 -19.57 5.76
C LEU A 153 5.13 -19.02 4.91
N ILE A 154 4.84 -18.20 3.89
CA ILE A 154 5.87 -17.51 3.10
C ILE A 154 6.64 -16.53 3.99
N ASN A 155 5.94 -15.73 4.80
CA ASN A 155 6.56 -14.80 5.74
C ASN A 155 7.44 -15.53 6.77
N HIS A 156 7.02 -16.71 7.24
CA HIS A 156 7.81 -17.52 8.18
C HIS A 156 9.11 -18.07 7.57
N ARG A 157 9.19 -18.25 6.25
CA ARG A 157 10.46 -18.63 5.58
C ARG A 157 11.48 -17.49 5.51
N GLY A 158 11.02 -16.25 5.71
CA GLY A 158 11.87 -15.08 5.81
C GLY A 158 11.45 -13.95 4.88
N VAL A 159 11.67 -12.72 5.33
CA VAL A 159 11.23 -11.49 4.65
C VAL A 159 11.84 -11.36 3.25
N GLY A 160 13.06 -11.86 3.03
CA GLY A 160 13.68 -11.84 1.71
C GLY A 160 12.92 -12.61 0.62
N GLU A 161 12.27 -13.73 0.95
CA GLU A 161 11.42 -14.46 -0.01
C GLU A 161 10.05 -13.78 -0.15
N SER A 162 9.50 -13.26 0.93
CA SER A 162 8.26 -12.48 0.92
C SER A 162 8.37 -11.24 0.02
N VAL A 163 9.46 -10.48 0.12
CA VAL A 163 9.72 -9.31 -0.72
C VAL A 163 9.83 -9.68 -2.20
N LYS A 164 10.47 -10.82 -2.54
CA LYS A 164 10.54 -11.28 -3.94
C LYS A 164 9.15 -11.65 -4.46
N ALA A 165 8.34 -12.35 -3.67
CA ALA A 165 6.97 -12.67 -4.03
C ALA A 165 6.14 -11.38 -4.22
N ASN A 166 6.29 -10.40 -3.33
CA ASN A 166 5.62 -9.12 -3.44
C ASN A 166 5.98 -8.39 -4.74
N VAL A 167 7.27 -8.37 -5.10
CA VAL A 167 7.74 -7.77 -6.35
C VAL A 167 7.16 -8.48 -7.57
N LEU A 168 7.08 -9.81 -7.56
CA LEU A 168 6.43 -10.57 -8.64
C LEU A 168 4.95 -10.18 -8.78
N LEU A 169 4.22 -10.13 -7.66
CA LEU A 169 2.82 -9.74 -7.65
C LEU A 169 2.63 -8.29 -8.13
N THR A 170 3.51 -7.38 -7.71
CA THR A 170 3.50 -5.98 -8.17
C THR A 170 3.71 -5.89 -9.68
N CYS A 171 4.62 -6.68 -10.25
CA CYS A 171 4.83 -6.70 -11.70
C CYS A 171 3.57 -7.18 -12.45
N VAL A 172 2.89 -8.20 -11.93
CA VAL A 172 1.61 -8.69 -12.49
C VAL A 172 0.55 -7.60 -12.39
N GLU A 173 0.44 -6.96 -11.24
CA GLU A 173 -0.49 -5.88 -10.97
C GLU A 173 -0.28 -4.68 -11.88
N LEU A 174 0.96 -4.20 -12.01
CA LEU A 174 1.32 -3.10 -12.91
C LEU A 174 1.04 -3.47 -14.37
N THR A 175 1.27 -4.72 -14.77
CA THR A 175 0.95 -5.18 -16.12
C THR A 175 -0.55 -5.12 -16.39
N GLY A 176 -1.37 -5.60 -15.45
CA GLY A 176 -2.83 -5.50 -15.55
C GLY A 176 -3.30 -4.05 -15.68
N LEU A 177 -2.72 -3.15 -14.89
CA LEU A 177 -3.06 -1.74 -14.92
C LEU A 177 -2.67 -1.07 -16.25
N LEU A 178 -1.48 -1.36 -16.75
CA LEU A 178 -1.03 -0.85 -18.06
C LEU A 178 -1.92 -1.35 -19.21
N ILE A 179 -2.46 -2.57 -19.12
CA ILE A 179 -3.45 -3.07 -20.09
C ILE A 179 -4.73 -2.24 -20.02
N VAL A 180 -5.26 -1.96 -18.82
CA VAL A 180 -6.47 -1.14 -18.66
C VAL A 180 -6.27 0.27 -19.23
N ILE A 181 -5.14 0.91 -18.90
CA ILE A 181 -4.78 2.23 -19.45
C ILE A 181 -4.65 2.17 -20.98
N GLY A 182 -3.98 1.13 -21.50
CA GLY A 182 -3.80 0.93 -22.94
C GLY A 182 -5.13 0.76 -23.69
N VAL A 183 -6.06 -0.01 -23.14
CA VAL A 183 -7.43 -0.15 -23.68
C VAL A 183 -8.16 1.19 -23.66
N GLY A 184 -8.03 1.97 -22.57
CA GLY A 184 -8.60 3.31 -22.48
C GLY A 184 -8.07 4.26 -23.56
N VAL A 185 -6.75 4.32 -23.75
CA VAL A 185 -6.13 5.13 -24.80
C VAL A 185 -6.54 4.67 -26.20
N TRP A 186 -6.64 3.36 -26.42
CA TRP A 186 -7.10 2.80 -27.69
C TRP A 186 -8.57 3.18 -27.98
N ALA A 187 -9.46 3.08 -26.98
CA ALA A 187 -10.85 3.49 -27.07
C ALA A 187 -11.02 4.98 -27.42
N LEU A 188 -10.19 5.85 -26.82
CA LEU A 188 -10.11 7.27 -27.19
C LEU A 188 -9.68 7.45 -28.66
N GLY A 189 -8.73 6.65 -29.13
CA GLY A 189 -8.19 6.71 -30.50
C GLY A 189 -9.16 6.25 -31.59
N ILE A 190 -10.08 5.33 -31.28
CA ILE A 190 -11.13 4.87 -32.21
C ILE A 190 -12.39 5.76 -32.19
N GLY A 191 -12.39 6.84 -31.40
CA GLY A 191 -13.49 7.81 -31.35
C GLY A 191 -14.64 7.45 -30.42
N GLU A 192 -14.49 6.41 -29.59
CA GLU A 192 -15.46 6.07 -28.52
C GLU A 192 -15.25 6.91 -27.25
N GLY A 193 -14.21 7.74 -27.23
CA GLY A 193 -13.85 8.62 -26.13
C GLY A 193 -14.59 9.96 -26.12
N ASP A 194 -15.01 10.39 -24.93
CA ASP A 194 -15.53 11.74 -24.70
C ASP A 194 -14.67 12.47 -23.67
N PHE A 195 -13.85 13.42 -24.15
CA PHE A 195 -12.98 14.24 -23.30
C PHE A 195 -13.77 15.24 -22.43
N SER A 196 -15.01 15.56 -22.79
CA SER A 196 -15.86 16.45 -21.99
C SER A 196 -16.16 15.88 -20.61
N ARG A 197 -16.17 14.54 -20.50
CA ARG A 197 -16.44 13.84 -19.24
C ARG A 197 -15.40 14.13 -18.16
N VAL A 198 -14.13 14.39 -18.52
CA VAL A 198 -13.05 14.66 -17.55
C VAL A 198 -13.33 15.88 -16.66
N THR A 199 -14.18 16.79 -17.13
CA THR A 199 -14.60 18.00 -16.40
C THR A 199 -16.04 17.95 -15.89
N GLU A 200 -16.75 16.84 -16.15
CA GLU A 200 -18.15 16.68 -15.78
C GLU A 200 -18.29 16.29 -14.31
N PHE A 201 -18.80 17.22 -13.51
CA PHE A 201 -19.16 16.97 -12.12
C PHE A 201 -20.51 16.27 -12.07
N ASP A 202 -20.52 15.04 -11.59
CA ASP A 202 -21.74 14.35 -11.21
C ASP A 202 -21.64 13.95 -9.74
N THR A 203 -22.19 14.80 -8.88
CA THR A 203 -22.22 14.60 -7.42
C THR A 203 -23.60 14.19 -6.91
N GLY A 204 -24.51 13.80 -7.81
CA GLY A 204 -25.93 13.59 -7.48
C GLY A 204 -26.54 14.77 -6.74
N ASP A 205 -27.19 14.52 -5.60
CA ASP A 205 -27.83 15.55 -4.78
C ASP A 205 -26.85 16.36 -3.89
N ARG A 206 -25.56 16.03 -3.88
CA ARG A 206 -24.57 16.71 -3.04
C ARG A 206 -24.03 17.96 -3.71
N SER A 207 -23.61 18.93 -2.89
CA SER A 207 -22.79 20.03 -3.38
C SER A 207 -21.46 19.50 -3.94
N VAL A 208 -20.92 20.20 -4.94
CA VAL A 208 -19.63 19.87 -5.56
C VAL A 208 -18.52 19.66 -4.52
N VAL A 209 -18.43 20.58 -3.54
CA VAL A 209 -17.44 20.50 -2.46
C VAL A 209 -17.69 19.27 -1.57
N GLY A 210 -18.94 18.99 -1.22
CA GLY A 210 -19.29 17.82 -0.41
C GLY A 210 -19.00 16.49 -1.11
N GLY A 211 -19.26 16.41 -2.42
CA GLY A 211 -18.92 15.26 -3.25
C GLY A 211 -17.40 15.02 -3.29
N VAL A 212 -16.61 16.07 -3.54
CA VAL A 212 -15.15 16.00 -3.55
C VAL A 212 -14.59 15.56 -2.20
N ILE A 213 -15.08 16.10 -1.09
CA ILE A 213 -14.62 15.71 0.27
C ILE A 213 -14.93 14.23 0.54
N ALA A 214 -16.15 13.77 0.22
CA ALA A 214 -16.54 12.37 0.41
C ALA A 214 -15.70 11.42 -0.44
N ALA A 215 -15.50 11.77 -1.71
CA ALA A 215 -14.68 11.02 -2.65
C ALA A 215 -13.18 11.01 -2.24
N THR A 216 -12.68 12.12 -1.69
CA THR A 216 -11.30 12.22 -1.20
C THR A 216 -11.06 11.27 -0.03
N GLY A 217 -12.05 11.06 0.86
CA GLY A 217 -11.94 10.07 1.93
C GLY A 217 -11.74 8.64 1.42
N LEU A 218 -12.47 8.26 0.37
CA LEU A 218 -12.31 6.97 -0.31
C LEU A 218 -10.97 6.89 -1.06
N ALA A 219 -10.60 7.95 -1.79
CA ALA A 219 -9.34 8.03 -2.53
C ALA A 219 -8.13 8.00 -1.59
N PHE A 220 -8.23 8.59 -0.40
CA PHE A 220 -7.16 8.55 0.59
C PHE A 220 -6.90 7.12 1.08
N PHE A 221 -7.94 6.31 1.27
CA PHE A 221 -7.77 4.89 1.59
C PHE A 221 -6.99 4.13 0.51
N ALA A 222 -7.22 4.45 -0.77
CA ALA A 222 -6.49 3.86 -1.89
C ALA A 222 -5.00 4.29 -1.94
N MET A 223 -4.61 5.30 -1.15
CA MET A 223 -3.27 5.88 -1.14
C MET A 223 -2.50 5.55 0.15
N VAL A 224 -3.13 4.81 1.06
CA VAL A 224 -2.49 4.22 2.24
C VAL A 224 -1.60 3.06 1.78
N GLY A 225 -0.40 2.95 2.34
CA GLY A 225 0.58 1.89 2.06
C GLY A 225 2.03 2.38 2.20
N PHE A 226 2.31 3.63 1.83
CA PHE A 226 3.68 4.16 1.97
C PHE A 226 4.23 4.09 3.42
N GLU A 227 3.35 4.10 4.43
CA GLU A 227 3.71 3.95 5.84
C GLU A 227 4.22 2.54 6.20
N ASP A 228 3.75 1.50 5.53
CA ASP A 228 4.21 0.13 5.75
C ASP A 228 5.66 -0.06 5.30
N SER A 229 6.06 0.70 4.28
CA SER A 229 7.45 0.70 3.82
C SER A 229 8.42 1.19 4.90
N VAL A 230 7.97 2.02 5.85
CA VAL A 230 8.80 2.53 6.96
C VAL A 230 9.20 1.40 7.91
N ASN A 231 8.35 0.39 8.07
CA ASN A 231 8.66 -0.79 8.87
C ASN A 231 9.77 -1.65 8.23
N MET A 232 10.02 -1.47 6.92
CA MET A 232 11.11 -2.13 6.18
C MET A 232 12.44 -1.36 6.22
N ALA A 233 12.51 -0.25 6.97
CA ALA A 233 13.71 0.59 7.01
C ALA A 233 14.96 -0.15 7.53
N GLU A 234 14.84 -1.06 8.50
CA GLU A 234 15.98 -1.84 9.01
C GLU A 234 16.52 -2.87 8.01
N GLU A 235 15.64 -3.37 7.13
CA GLU A 235 16.00 -4.32 6.08
C GLU A 235 16.51 -3.65 4.81
N CYS A 236 16.39 -2.32 4.73
CA CYS A 236 16.90 -1.52 3.63
C CYS A 236 18.43 -1.41 3.68
N LYS A 237 19.06 -1.51 2.51
CA LYS A 237 20.48 -1.18 2.35
C LYS A 237 20.64 0.34 2.42
N GLN A 238 21.43 0.85 3.37
CA GLN A 238 21.68 2.29 3.53
C GLN A 238 20.38 3.13 3.65
N PRO A 239 19.52 2.87 4.65
CA PRO A 239 18.18 3.47 4.74
C PRO A 239 18.22 5.00 4.71
N ARG A 240 19.19 5.62 5.40
CA ARG A 240 19.32 7.08 5.49
C ARG A 240 19.52 7.78 4.13
N LYS A 241 20.04 7.08 3.11
CA LYS A 241 20.32 7.64 1.78
C LYS A 241 19.32 7.18 0.72
N ILE A 242 18.94 5.91 0.77
CA ILE A 242 18.11 5.28 -0.26
C ILE A 242 16.63 5.55 0.01
N PHE A 243 16.20 5.34 1.24
CA PHE A 243 14.79 5.37 1.62
C PHE A 243 14.08 6.67 1.21
N PRO A 244 14.65 7.87 1.44
CA PRO A 244 13.95 9.11 1.11
C PRO A 244 13.68 9.31 -0.38
N LYS A 245 14.68 8.97 -1.20
CA LYS A 245 14.56 9.11 -2.65
C LYS A 245 13.55 8.12 -3.22
N VAL A 246 13.57 6.90 -2.70
CA VAL A 246 12.72 5.81 -3.18
C VAL A 246 11.27 5.99 -2.72
N LEU A 247 11.03 6.42 -1.49
CA LEU A 247 9.68 6.72 -1.01
C LEU A 247 9.04 7.85 -1.83
N LEU A 248 9.76 8.97 -2.03
CA LEU A 248 9.24 10.07 -2.85
C LEU A 248 9.01 9.65 -4.30
N ALA A 249 9.94 8.90 -4.90
CA ALA A 249 9.77 8.39 -6.25
C ALA A 249 8.57 7.45 -6.37
N GLY A 250 8.38 6.53 -5.43
CA GLY A 250 7.24 5.62 -5.40
C GLY A 250 5.92 6.35 -5.23
N LEU A 251 5.86 7.31 -4.30
CA LEU A 251 4.67 8.13 -4.06
C LEU A 251 4.32 8.99 -5.27
N LEU A 252 5.30 9.67 -5.88
CA LEU A 252 5.07 10.47 -7.09
C LEU A 252 4.62 9.62 -8.29
N THR A 253 5.22 8.43 -8.45
CA THR A 253 4.86 7.52 -9.54
C THR A 253 3.44 7.01 -9.38
N THR A 254 3.05 6.61 -8.17
CA THR A 254 1.69 6.11 -7.88
C THR A 254 0.65 7.22 -7.95
N GLY A 255 0.96 8.41 -7.40
CA GLY A 255 0.09 9.59 -7.54
C GLY A 255 -0.16 9.97 -9.00
N LEU A 256 0.85 9.87 -9.87
CA LEU A 256 0.70 10.09 -11.31
C LEU A 256 -0.15 9.00 -11.98
N ILE A 257 -0.05 7.75 -11.53
CA ILE A 257 -0.82 6.64 -12.08
C ILE A 257 -2.32 6.74 -11.70
N TYR A 258 -2.63 7.27 -10.52
CA TYR A 258 -4.01 7.46 -10.05
C TYR A 258 -4.74 8.65 -10.73
N VAL A 259 -4.01 9.63 -11.25
CA VAL A 259 -4.53 10.85 -11.89
C VAL A 259 -4.63 10.67 -13.39
#